data_AF-A0A822CTU4-F1
#
_entry.id   AF-A0A822CTU4-F1
#
_cell.length_a   1.000
_cell.length_b   1.000
_cell.length_c   1.000
_cell.angle_alpha   90.00
_cell.angle_beta   90.00
_cell.angle_gamma   90.00
#
_symmetry.space_group_name_H-M   'P 1'
#
loop_
_entity.id
_entity.type
_entity.pdbx_description
1 polymer ?
#
loop_
_entity_poly.entity_id
_entity_poly.type
_entity_poly.pdbx_seq_one_letter_code
_entity_poly.pdbx_strand_id
1 'polypeptide(L)' 'FHPEQLISGKEDAANNYARGHYTVGKEIIDTVLEKLRKIADQCTGLQGFLVFHSFGGK' A
#
# COMPACT_ATOMS: atom_id res chain seq x y z
N PHE A 1 -16.59 -2.92 1.88
CA PHE A 1 -15.30 -2.21 1.81
C PHE A 1 -15.56 -0.76 1.46
N HIS A 2 -14.87 0.18 2.10
CA HIS A 2 -14.95 1.58 1.67
C HIS A 2 -14.17 1.70 0.35
N PRO A 3 -14.76 2.16 -0.77
CA PRO A 3 -14.08 2.19 -2.06
C PRO A 3 -12.76 2.96 -2.02
N GLU A 4 -12.67 3.99 -1.17
CA GLU A 4 -11.44 4.74 -0.98
C GLU A 4 -10.31 3.93 -0.36
N GLN A 5 -10.56 2.80 0.30
CA GLN A 5 -9.51 1.93 0.86
C GLN A 5 -8.89 1.00 -0.19
N LEU A 6 -9.49 0.91 -1.38
CA LEU A 6 -8.93 0.16 -2.51
C LEU A 6 -8.02 1.10 -3.30
N ILE A 7 -6.73 0.76 -3.38
CA ILE A 7 -5.71 1.53 -4.11
C ILE A 7 -5.14 0.62 -5.20
N SER A 8 -5.19 1.10 -6.44
CA SER A 8 -4.65 0.39 -7.61
C SER A 8 -3.74 1.30 -8.42
N GLY A 9 -2.66 0.74 -8.95
CA GLY A 9 -1.77 1.41 -9.90
C GLY A 9 -2.19 1.20 -11.35
N LYS A 10 -1.60 1.99 -12.25
CA LYS A 10 -1.76 1.79 -13.70
C LYS A 10 -0.87 0.66 -14.23
N GLU A 11 0.28 0.47 -13.60
CA GLU A 11 1.29 -0.52 -13.97
C GLU A 11 1.58 -1.47 -12.80
N ASP A 12 2.00 -2.69 -13.12
CA ASP A 12 2.38 -3.72 -12.16
C ASP A 12 3.88 -3.70 -11.82
N ALA A 13 4.28 -4.48 -10.82
CA ALA A 13 5.70 -4.66 -10.49
C ALA A 13 6.41 -5.65 -11.43
N ALA A 14 5.66 -6.42 -12.24
CA ALA A 14 6.16 -7.42 -13.20
C ALA A 14 7.26 -8.35 -12.64
N ASN A 15 7.05 -8.96 -11.45
CA ASN A 15 8.03 -9.83 -10.78
C ASN A 15 9.39 -9.18 -10.49
N ASN A 16 9.46 -7.85 -10.49
CA ASN A 16 10.70 -7.11 -10.26
C ASN A 16 10.62 -6.32 -8.95
N TYR A 17 11.38 -6.76 -7.95
CA TYR A 17 11.47 -6.07 -6.66
C TYR A 17 11.94 -4.62 -6.80
N ALA A 18 12.93 -4.35 -7.64
CA ALA A 18 13.43 -2.99 -7.84
C ALA A 18 12.35 -2.08 -8.46
N ARG A 19 11.53 -2.61 -9.37
CA ARG A 19 10.38 -1.88 -9.94
C ARG A 19 9.32 -1.61 -8.87
N GLY A 20 8.97 -2.65 -8.11
CA GLY A 20 7.99 -2.56 -7.03
C GLY A 20 8.42 -1.64 -5.89
N HIS A 21 9.72 -1.48 -5.62
CA HIS A 21 10.22 -0.69 -4.50
C HIS A 21 10.70 0.72 -4.90
N TYR A 22 11.46 0.84 -5.99
CA TYR A 22 12.14 2.11 -6.34
C TYR A 22 11.42 2.94 -7.41
N THR A 23 10.60 2.33 -8.27
CA THR A 23 9.92 3.05 -9.37
C THR A 23 8.41 3.09 -9.17
N VAL A 24 7.68 2.07 -9.60
CA VAL A 24 6.21 2.03 -9.58
C VAL A 24 5.67 2.15 -8.14
N GLY A 25 6.32 1.50 -7.17
CA GLY A 25 5.89 1.62 -5.77
C GLY A 25 6.10 3.01 -5.18
N LYS A 26 7.10 3.75 -5.65
CA LYS A 26 7.37 5.12 -5.19
C LYS A 26 6.28 6.09 -5.62
N GLU A 27 5.59 5.84 -6.74
CA GLU A 27 4.48 6.68 -7.18
C GLU A 27 3.21 6.47 -6.34
N ILE A 28 3.06 5.29 -5.74
CA ILE A 28 1.84 4.90 -4.99
C ILE A 28 2.01 5.06 -3.48
N ILE A 29 3.23 5.02 -2.96
CA ILE A 29 3.49 5.00 -1.51
C ILE A 29 2.86 6.18 -0.77
N ASP A 30 2.94 7.39 -1.32
CA ASP A 30 2.37 8.60 -0.68
C ASP A 30 0.85 8.49 -0.55
N THR A 31 0.18 7.95 -1.58
CA THR A 31 -1.27 7.75 -1.55
C THR A 31 -1.66 6.67 -0.53
N VAL A 32 -0.88 5.59 -0.43
CA VAL A 32 -1.11 4.53 0.56
C VAL A 32 -0.95 5.07 1.98
N LEU A 33 0.12 5.83 2.23
CA LEU A 33 0.42 6.40 3.53
C LEU A 33 -0.67 7.37 3.99
N GLU A 34 -1.14 8.26 3.11
CA GLU A 34 -2.20 9.21 3.46
C GLU A 34 -3.52 8.52 3.85
N LYS A 35 -3.89 7.46 3.13
CA LYS A 35 -5.11 6.70 3.46
C LYS A 35 -4.96 5.89 4.74
N LEU A 36 -3.79 5.29 4.96
CA LEU A 36 -3.49 4.56 6.19
C LEU A 36 -3.51 5.52 7.40
N ARG A 37 -2.98 6.74 7.24
CA ARG A 37 -3.05 7.80 8.24
C ARG A 37 -4.49 8.15 8.61
N LYS A 38 -5.37 8.39 7.62
CA LYS A 38 -6.79 8.69 7.88
C LYS A 38 -7.49 7.61 8.70
N ILE A 39 -7.17 6.34 8.43
CA ILE A 39 -7.73 5.21 9.20
C ILE A 39 -7.14 5.18 10.61
N ALA A 40 -5.83 5.42 10.75
CA ALA A 40 -5.16 5.47 12.04
C ALA A 40 -5.69 6.60 12.94
N ASP A 41 -5.95 7.80 12.38
CA ASP A 41 -6.49 8.96 13.09
C ASP A 41 -7.93 8.71 13.60
N GLN A 42 -8.67 7.79 12.98
CA GLN A 42 -10.00 7.35 13.42
C GLN A 42 -9.94 6.31 14.55
N CYS A 43 -8.77 5.75 14.86
CA CYS A 43 -8.58 4.79 15.93
C CYS A 43 -8.16 5.48 17.23
N THR A 44 -8.85 5.20 18.34
CA THR A 44 -8.50 5.73 19.67
C THR A 44 -7.35 4.98 20.36
N GLY A 45 -6.89 3.86 19.79
CA GLY A 45 -5.85 3.01 20.37
C GLY A 45 -5.31 1.99 19.36
N LEU A 46 -4.76 2.46 18.24
CA LEU A 46 -4.18 1.60 17.21
C LEU A 46 -3.01 0.79 17.79
N GLN A 47 -3.14 -0.54 17.79
CA GLN A 47 -2.13 -1.46 18.35
C GLN A 47 -1.04 -1.87 17.35
N GLY A 48 -1.37 -1.91 16.06
CA GLY A 48 -0.44 -2.34 15.02
C GLY A 48 -1.12 -2.64 13.69
N PHE A 49 -0.36 -3.25 12.79
CA PHE A 49 -0.79 -3.58 11.42
C PHE A 49 -0.58 -5.06 11.14
N LEU A 50 -1.49 -5.66 10.37
CA LEU A 50 -1.30 -6.96 9.74
C LEU A 50 -1.07 -6.74 8.25
N VAL A 51 0.11 -7.07 7.75
CA VAL A 51 0.48 -6.88 6.33
C VAL A 51 0.52 -8.23 5.64
N PHE A 52 -0.33 -8.40 4.63
CA PHE A 52 -0.38 -9.61 3.80
C PHE A 52 0.28 -9.31 2.45
N HIS A 53 1.36 -10.03 2.13
CA HIS A 53 2.04 -9.92 0.83
C HIS A 53 2.65 -11.27 0.42
N SER A 54 2.93 -11.44 -0.88
CA SER A 54 3.70 -12.57 -1.38
C SER A 54 5.20 -12.24 -1.37
N PHE A 55 6.06 -13.27 -1.33
CA PHE A 55 7.52 -13.08 -1.45
C PHE A 55 7.99 -12.97 -2.91
N GLY A 56 7.23 -13.51 -3.87
CA GLY A 56 7.66 -13.66 -5.27
C GLY A 56 7.11 -12.63 -6.26
N GLY A 57 6.20 -11.74 -5.85
CA GLY A 57 5.72 -10.61 -6.66
C GLY A 57 5.21 -10.99 -8.05
N LYS A 58 4.28 -11.95 -8.18
CA LYS A 58 3.64 -12.23 -9.48
C LYS A 58 2.69 -11.14 -9.93
#